data_AF-A0A1G1H8F9-F1
#
_entry.id   AF-A0A1G1H8F9-F1
#
_cell.length_a   1.000
_cell.length_b   1.000
_cell.length_c   1.000
_cell.angle_alpha   90.00
_cell.angle_beta   90.00
_cell.angle_gamma   90.00
#
_symmetry.space_group_name_H-M   'P 1'
#
loop_
_entity.id
_entity.type
_entity.pdbx_description
1 polymer ?
#
loop_
_entity_poly.entity_id
_entity_poly.type
_entity_poly.pdbx_seq_one_letter_code
_entity_poly.pdbx_strand_id
1 'polypeptide(L)' 'MRTNIVLEESLVKEAMRLSRAKTKKELVNQALKEFVENRKRLNLMDLAGKIEFAKDYNYKLLRMGK' A
#
# COMPACT_ATOMS: atom_id res chain seq x y z
N MET A 1 6.31 5.99 -20.95
CA MET A 1 5.69 5.26 -22.08
C MET A 1 4.30 5.84 -22.32
N ARG A 2 3.88 6.04 -23.58
CA ARG A 2 2.51 6.43 -23.92
C ARG A 2 1.76 5.17 -24.31
N THR A 3 0.70 4.84 -23.57
CA THR A 3 -0.09 3.63 -23.78
C THR A 3 -1.56 4.01 -23.78
N ASN A 4 -2.30 3.52 -24.77
CA ASN A 4 -3.75 3.67 -24.81
C ASN A 4 -4.37 2.47 -24.09
N ILE A 5 -5.08 2.74 -23.00
CA ILE A 5 -5.79 1.73 -22.21
C ILE A 5 -7.22 2.20 -21.98
N VAL A 6 -8.17 1.27 -21.99
CA VAL A 6 -9.56 1.54 -21.64
C VAL A 6 -9.69 1.45 -20.12
N LEU A 7 -10.28 2.48 -19.51
CA LEU A 7 -10.49 2.56 -18.06
C LEU A 7 -11.96 2.86 -17.78
N GLU A 8 -12.49 2.19 -16.76
CA GLU A 8 -13.85 2.45 -16.27
C GLU A 8 -13.94 3.86 -15.67
N GLU A 9 -14.85 4.67 -16.21
CA GLU A 9 -14.95 6.08 -15.82
C GLU A 9 -15.41 6.24 -14.37
N SER A 10 -16.29 5.36 -13.90
CA SER A 10 -16.75 5.31 -12.52
C SER A 10 -15.59 5.05 -11.55
N LEU A 11 -14.73 4.10 -11.87
CA LEU A 11 -13.54 3.75 -11.08
C LEU A 11 -12.52 4.90 -11.06
N VAL A 12 -12.28 5.54 -12.21
CA VAL A 12 -11.37 6.69 -12.29
C VAL A 12 -11.91 7.87 -11.48
N LYS A 13 -13.22 8.15 -11.55
CA LYS A 13 -13.84 9.20 -10.72
C LYS A 13 -13.66 8.89 -9.24
N GLU A 14 -13.91 7.66 -8.82
CA GLU A 14 -13.72 7.24 -7.44
C GLU A 14 -12.28 7.42 -6.97
N ALA A 15 -11.34 6.91 -7.76
CA ALA A 15 -9.93 6.97 -7.45
C ALA A 15 -9.40 8.42 -7.46
N MET A 16 -9.94 9.31 -8.30
CA MET A 16 -9.65 10.76 -8.26
C MET A 16 -10.19 11.42 -6.98
N ARG A 17 -11.36 11.00 -6.46
CA ARG A 17 -11.90 11.53 -5.20
C ARG A 17 -11.09 11.08 -3.98
N LEU A 18 -10.61 9.84 -4.00
CA LEU A 18 -9.84 9.24 -2.91
C LEU A 18 -8.36 9.64 -2.95
N SER A 19 -7.81 9.92 -4.12
CA SER A 19 -6.43 10.36 -4.28
C SER A 19 -6.31 11.89 -4.23
N ARG A 20 -5.08 12.37 -4.03
CA ARG A 20 -4.73 13.80 -4.16
C ARG A 20 -4.21 14.14 -5.57
N ALA A 21 -4.36 13.23 -6.53
CA ALA A 21 -3.80 13.37 -7.86
C ALA A 21 -4.55 14.47 -8.64
N LYS A 22 -3.80 15.34 -9.32
CA LYS A 22 -4.37 16.44 -10.11
C LYS A 22 -4.75 15.99 -11.52
N THR A 23 -4.14 14.90 -12.00
CA THR A 23 -4.33 14.41 -13.37
C THR A 23 -4.56 12.90 -13.39
N LYS A 24 -5.29 12.42 -14.41
CA LYS A 24 -5.49 10.98 -14.64
C LYS A 24 -4.17 10.22 -14.82
N LYS A 25 -3.16 10.85 -15.43
CA LYS A 25 -1.81 10.26 -15.57
C LYS A 25 -1.14 10.05 -14.22
N GLU A 26 -1.18 11.06 -13.37
CA GLU A 26 -0.61 11.01 -12.01
C GLU A 26 -1.32 9.94 -11.18
N LEU A 27 -2.65 9.89 -11.24
CA LEU A 27 -3.44 8.86 -10.58
C LEU A 27 -3.01 7.45 -11.00
N VAL A 28 -2.91 7.18 -12.30
CA VAL A 28 -2.52 5.85 -12.80
C VAL A 28 -1.10 5.48 -12.36
N ASN A 29 -0.16 6.43 -12.41
CA ASN A 29 1.22 6.19 -11.95
C ASN A 29 1.27 5.91 -10.45
N GLN A 30 0.51 6.66 -9.65
CA GLN A 30 0.42 6.46 -8.21
C GLN A 30 -0.18 5.08 -7.89
N ALA A 31 -1.29 4.73 -8.54
CA ALA A 31 -1.94 3.43 -8.35
C ALA A 31 -1.02 2.26 -8.71
N LEU A 32 -0.26 2.37 -9.81
CA LEU A 32 0.71 1.33 -10.19
C LEU A 32 1.88 1.24 -9.19
N LYS A 33 2.38 2.38 -8.69
CA LYS A 33 3.43 2.39 -7.67
C LYS A 33 2.94 1.72 -6.40
N GLU A 34 1.76 2.09 -5.90
CA GLU A 34 1.15 1.47 -4.72
C GLU A 34 0.88 -0.02 -4.95
N PHE A 35 0.41 -0.42 -6.13
CA PHE A 35 0.18 -1.83 -6.44
C PHE A 35 1.47 -2.65 -6.35
N VAL A 36 2.56 -2.13 -6.92
CA VAL A 36 3.88 -2.76 -6.86
C VAL A 36 4.40 -2.77 -5.42
N GLU A 37 4.32 -1.66 -4.70
CA GLU A 37 4.75 -1.57 -3.29
C GLU A 37 3.95 -2.51 -2.41
N ASN A 38 2.62 -2.58 -2.56
CA ASN A 38 1.75 -3.47 -1.81
C ASN A 38 2.10 -4.94 -2.04
N ARG A 39 2.48 -5.31 -3.26
CA ARG A 39 2.90 -6.68 -3.59
C ARG A 39 4.36 -6.97 -3.25
N LYS A 40 5.20 -5.94 -3.20
CA LYS A 40 6.61 -6.03 -2.78
C LYS A 40 6.79 -5.92 -1.28
N ARG A 41 5.82 -5.39 -0.53
CA ARG A 41 5.78 -5.50 0.92
C ARG A 41 5.68 -6.99 1.22
N LEU A 42 6.87 -7.56 1.41
CA LEU A 42 7.12 -8.97 1.65
C LEU A 42 6.14 -9.46 2.70
N ASN A 43 5.68 -10.70 2.50
CA ASN A 43 4.88 -11.37 3.48
C ASN A 43 5.62 -11.25 4.81
N LEU A 44 4.99 -10.67 5.84
CA LEU A 44 5.63 -10.54 7.15
C LEU A 44 6.07 -11.92 7.69
N MET A 45 5.45 -13.00 7.19
CA MET A 45 5.88 -14.37 7.45
C MET A 45 7.26 -14.71 6.88
N ASP A 46 7.75 -14.04 5.83
CA ASP A 46 9.10 -14.27 5.29
C ASP A 46 10.21 -13.80 6.23
N LEU A 47 9.86 -12.93 7.19
CA LEU A 47 10.71 -12.46 8.29
C LEU A 47 10.63 -13.38 9.51
N ALA A 48 9.65 -14.30 9.58
CA ALA A 48 9.53 -15.24 10.68
C ALA A 48 10.80 -16.12 10.75
N GLY A 49 11.46 -16.11 11.92
CA GLY A 49 12.73 -16.82 12.13
C GLY A 49 13.98 -16.12 11.61
N LYS A 50 13.86 -14.98 10.91
CA LYS A 50 15.00 -14.14 10.48
C LYS A 50 15.22 -12.91 11.36
N ILE A 51 14.24 -12.58 12.20
CA ILE A 51 14.32 -11.48 13.16
C ILE A 51 13.99 -12.00 14.56
N GLU A 52 14.72 -11.50 15.55
CA GLU A 52 14.43 -11.71 16.95
C GLU A 52 13.79 -10.43 17.52
N PHE A 53 12.76 -10.60 18.36
CA PHE A 53 12.24 -9.47 19.11
C PHE A 53 13.25 -9.04 20.17
N ALA A 54 13.29 -7.74 20.49
CA ALA A 54 14.09 -7.26 21.61
C ALA A 54 13.70 -7.99 22.90
N LYS A 55 14.67 -8.29 23.75
CA LYS A 55 14.48 -9.15 24.95
C LYS A 55 13.43 -8.62 25.92
N ASP A 56 13.21 -7.32 25.90
CA ASP A 56 12.26 -6.56 26.73
C ASP A 56 10.96 -6.20 25.98
N TYR A 57 10.80 -6.62 24.72
CA TYR A 57 9.61 -6.31 23.94
C TYR A 57 8.41 -7.13 24.41
N ASN A 58 7.48 -6.47 25.12
CA ASN A 58 6.24 -7.07 25.57
C ASN A 58 5.02 -6.48 24.85
N TYR A 59 4.63 -7.11 23.74
CA TYR A 59 3.46 -6.72 22.96
C TYR A 59 2.12 -6.80 23.72
N LYS A 60 2.04 -7.52 24.86
CA LYS A 60 0.83 -7.58 25.68
C LYS A 60 0.60 -6.28 26.45
N LEU A 61 1.66 -5.62 26.91
CA LEU A 61 1.56 -4.31 27.59
C LEU A 61 0.98 -3.23 26.65
N LEU A 62 1.29 -3.31 25.35
CA LEU A 62 0.78 -2.38 24.33
C LEU A 62 -0.71 -2.56 24.00
N ARG A 63 -1.27 -3.75 24.27
CA ARG A 63 -2.71 -4.04 24.07
C ARG A 63 -3.54 -3.80 25.31
N MET A 64 -2.88 -3.67 26.46
CA MET A 64 -3.47 -3.13 27.68
C MET A 64 -3.52 -1.60 27.56
N GLY A 65 -4.23 -1.10 26.55
CA GLY A 65 -4.65 0.30 26.56
C GLY A 65 -5.60 0.52 27.74
N LYS A 66 -5.49 1.70 28.37
CA LYS A 66 -6.52 2.24 29.27
C LYS A 66 -7.90 2.22 28.64
#